data_AF-A0A7V3UYL6-F1
#
_entry.id   AF-A0A7V3UYL6-F1
#
_cell.length_a   1.000
_cell.length_b   1.000
_cell.length_c   1.000
_cell.angle_alpha   90.00
_cell.angle_beta   90.00
_cell.angle_gamma   90.00
#
_symmetry.space_group_name_H-M   'P 1'
#
loop_
_entity.id
_entity.type
_entity.pdbx_description
1 polymer ?
#
loop_
_entity_poly.entity_id
_entity_poly.type
_entity_poly.pdbx_seq_one_letter_code
_entity_poly.pdbx_strand_id
1 'polypeptide(L)' 'MARLGVGVIGLGHNGLAWCEAYRSCPLTDLRAVCDLDPERLRAACEQFSVDGYGGYEILDRA' A
#
# COMPACT_ATOMS: atom_id res chain seq x y z
N MET A 1 12.59 -18.55 -0.01
CA MET A 1 12.46 -17.65 1.16
C MET A 1 11.11 -16.97 1.09
N ALA A 2 10.44 -16.74 2.22
CA ALA A 2 9.18 -15.99 2.24
C ALA A 2 9.45 -14.50 1.97
N ARG A 3 8.63 -13.85 1.12
CA ARG A 3 8.70 -12.40 0.88
C ARG A 3 8.16 -11.65 2.10
N LEU A 4 8.76 -10.51 2.43
CA LEU A 4 8.26 -9.62 3.47
C LEU A 4 7.02 -8.89 2.97
N GLY A 5 5.88 -9.05 3.64
CA GLY A 5 4.68 -8.26 3.37
C GLY A 5 4.87 -6.81 3.81
N VAL A 6 4.59 -5.86 2.91
CA VAL A 6 4.78 -4.43 3.17
C VAL A 6 3.49 -3.66 2.96
N GLY A 7 3.23 -2.69 3.84
CA GLY A 7 2.23 -1.64 3.66
C GLY A 7 2.88 -0.27 3.61
N VAL A 8 2.33 0.64 2.80
CA VAL A 8 2.81 2.03 2.70
C VAL A 8 1.75 2.99 3.23
N ILE A 9 2.13 3.88 4.15
CA ILE A 9 1.26 4.91 4.73
C ILE A 9 1.70 6.27 4.18
N GLY A 10 0.74 7.01 3.63
CA GLY A 10 0.95 8.25 2.89
C GLY A 10 1.29 7.98 1.43
N LEU A 11 0.44 8.44 0.53
CA LEU A 11 0.47 8.24 -0.93
C LEU A 11 0.73 9.55 -1.68
N GLY A 12 1.54 10.42 -1.10
CA GLY A 12 2.19 11.51 -1.82
C GLY A 12 3.28 10.98 -2.79
N HIS A 13 4.02 11.89 -3.42
CA HIS A 13 5.07 11.55 -4.39
C HIS A 13 6.03 10.44 -3.90
N ASN A 14 6.54 10.58 -2.67
CA ASN A 14 7.45 9.60 -2.08
C ASN A 14 6.77 8.26 -1.77
N GLY A 15 5.51 8.30 -1.31
CA GLY A 15 4.74 7.09 -1.01
C GLY A 15 4.57 6.20 -2.23
N LEU A 16 4.19 6.82 -3.35
CA LEU A 16 4.06 6.12 -4.64
C LEU A 16 5.41 5.57 -5.13
N ALA A 17 6.50 6.32 -4.95
CA ALA A 17 7.84 5.82 -5.28
C ALA A 17 8.23 4.59 -4.46
N TRP A 18 7.91 4.56 -3.15
CA TRP A 18 8.13 3.39 -2.30
C TRP A 18 7.23 2.21 -2.67
N CYS A 19 5.97 2.44 -3.06
CA CYS A 19 5.10 1.38 -3.57
C CYS A 19 5.73 0.68 -4.78
N GLU A 20 6.26 1.45 -5.74
CA GLU A 20 6.92 0.90 -6.93
C GLU A 20 8.22 0.14 -6.57
N ALA A 21 9.01 0.68 -5.64
CA ALA A 21 10.22 0.01 -5.16
C ALA A 21 9.91 -1.34 -4.48
N TYR A 22 8.89 -1.39 -3.62
CA TYR A 22 8.51 -2.63 -2.94
C TYR A 22 7.84 -3.65 -3.86
N ARG A 23 7.10 -3.18 -4.87
CA ARG A 23 6.53 -4.05 -5.92
C ARG A 23 7.62 -4.71 -6.76
N SER A 24 8.65 -3.96 -7.13
CA SER A 24 9.74 -4.43 -8.01
C SER A 24 10.82 -5.24 -7.27
N CYS A 25 10.92 -5.12 -5.94
CA CYS A 25 11.90 -5.85 -5.15
C CYS A 25 11.50 -7.32 -4.94
N PRO A 26 12.36 -8.30 -5.29
CA PRO A 26 12.04 -9.73 -5.16
C PRO A 26 11.91 -10.22 -3.71
N LEU A 27 12.35 -9.42 -2.73
CA LEU A 27 12.33 -9.75 -1.31
C LEU A 27 11.06 -9.28 -0.60
N THR A 28 10.28 -8.39 -1.22
CA THR A 28 9.10 -7.77 -0.61
C THR A 28 7.86 -8.04 -1.43
N ASP A 29 6.70 -7.95 -0.80
CA ASP A 29 5.37 -8.13 -1.38
C ASP A 29 4.50 -6.96 -0.89
N LEU A 30 4.22 -5.98 -1.76
CA LEU A 30 3.35 -4.86 -1.42
C LEU A 30 1.91 -5.38 -1.27
N ARG A 31 1.32 -5.23 -0.09
CA ARG A 31 0.00 -5.81 0.23
C ARG A 31 -1.06 -4.79 0.59
N ALA A 32 -0.65 -3.61 1.04
CA ALA A 32 -1.57 -2.61 1.53
C ALA A 32 -1.05 -1.19 1.28
N VAL A 33 -1.97 -0.26 1.14
CA VAL A 33 -1.71 1.17 1.13
C VAL A 33 -2.67 1.92 2.06
N CYS A 34 -2.26 3.09 2.52
CA CYS A 34 -3.07 3.93 3.40
C CYS A 34 -2.85 5.41 3.08
N ASP A 35 -3.93 6.18 2.97
CA ASP A 35 -3.91 7.64 2.89
C ASP A 35 -5.27 8.19 3.38
N LEU A 36 -5.26 9.41 3.90
CA LEU A 36 -6.47 10.12 4.34
C LEU A 36 -7.27 10.67 3.16
N ASP A 37 -6.61 10.87 2.02
CA ASP A 37 -7.24 11.31 0.79
C ASP A 37 -7.82 10.11 0.01
N PRO A 38 -9.16 10.02 -0.10
CA PRO A 38 -9.81 8.86 -0.70
C PRO A 38 -9.55 8.73 -2.20
N GLU A 39 -9.26 9.84 -2.90
CA GLU A 39 -8.96 9.79 -4.33
C GLU A 39 -7.57 9.21 -4.57
N ARG A 40 -6.57 9.66 -3.79
CA ARG A 40 -5.21 9.08 -3.83
C ARG A 40 -5.20 7.62 -3.41
N LEU A 41 -5.95 7.27 -2.36
CA LEU A 41 -6.08 5.89 -1.91
C LEU A 41 -6.64 4.99 -3.01
N ARG A 42 -7.77 5.39 -3.62
CA ARG A 42 -8.40 4.63 -4.71
C ARG A 42 -7.45 4.46 -5.90
N ALA A 43 -6.78 5.54 -6.32
CA ALA A 43 -5.84 5.49 -7.44
C ALA A 43 -4.66 4.53 -7.16
N ALA A 44 -4.11 4.52 -5.95
CA ALA A 44 -3.03 3.61 -5.59
C ALA A 44 -3.50 2.15 -5.49
N CYS A 45 -4.68 1.88 -4.92
CA CYS A 45 -5.27 0.55 -4.90
C CYS A 45 -5.44 -0.02 -6.31
N GLU A 46 -5.95 0.78 -7.24
CA GLU A 46 -6.08 0.40 -8.66
C GLU A 46 -4.71 0.15 -9.31
N GLN A 47 -3.78 1.09 -9.16
CA GLN A 47 -2.45 1.01 -9.78
C GLN A 47 -1.63 -0.20 -9.31
N PHE A 48 -1.67 -0.50 -8.01
CA PHE A 48 -0.85 -1.55 -7.40
C PHE A 48 -1.60 -2.86 -7.16
N SER A 49 -2.94 -2.86 -7.32
CA SER A 49 -3.81 -4.02 -7.07
C SER A 49 -3.68 -4.58 -5.64
N VAL A 50 -3.78 -3.69 -4.65
CA VAL A 50 -3.60 -3.98 -3.22
C VAL A 50 -4.73 -3.40 -2.37
N ASP A 51 -4.88 -3.91 -1.14
CA ASP A 51 -5.86 -3.41 -0.18
C ASP A 51 -5.57 -1.95 0.21
N GLY A 52 -6.63 -1.15 0.39
CA GLY A 52 -6.54 0.25 0.82
C GLY A 52 -7.22 0.47 2.17
N TYR A 53 -6.63 1.32 3.00
CA TYR A 53 -7.18 1.71 4.30
C TYR A 53 -7.18 3.23 4.45
N GLY A 54 -8.35 3.80 4.76
CA GLY A 54 -8.51 5.25 4.98
C GLY A 54 -8.59 5.62 6.46
N GLY A 55 -8.76 4.64 7.34
CA GLY A 55 -8.89 4.80 8.77
C GLY A 55 -8.52 3.52 9.52
N TYR A 56 -9.40 3.10 10.43
CA TYR A 56 -9.14 1.99 11.34
C TYR A 56 -9.75 0.66 10.89
N GLU A 57 -10.22 0.55 9.65
CA GLU A 57 -10.87 -0.65 9.09
C GLU A 57 -9.93 -1.87 9.10
N ILE A 58 -8.62 -1.64 9.23
CA ILE A 58 -7.63 -2.70 9.41
C ILE A 58 -7.86 -3.51 10.70
N LEU A 59 -8.47 -2.91 11.73
CA LEU A 59 -8.77 -3.59 12.99
C LEU A 59 -9.92 -4.59 12.86
N ASP A 60 -10.75 -4.47 11.82
CA ASP A 60 -11.86 -5.39 11.56
C ASP A 60 -11.39 -6.75 10.99
N ARG A 61 -10.09 -6.88 10.70
CA ARG A 61 -9.48 -8.10 10.18
C ARG A 61 -8.83 -8.98 11.27
N ALA A 62 -8.93 -8.58 12.54
CA ALA A 62 -8.32 -9.26 13.70
C ALA A 62 -9.13 -10.46 14.21
#